data_AF-A0A947FPA7-F1
#
_entry.id   AF-A0A947FPA7-F1
#
_cell.length_a   1.000
_cell.length_b   1.000
_cell.length_c   1.000
_cell.angle_alpha   90.00
_cell.angle_beta   90.00
_cell.angle_gamma   90.00
#
_symmetry.space_group_name_H-M   'P 1'
#
loop_
_entity.id
_entity.type
_entity.pdbx_description
1 polymer ?
#
loop_
_entity_poly.entity_id
_entity_poly.type
_entity_poly.pdbx_seq_one_letter_code
_entity_poly.pdbx_strand_id
1 'polypeptide(L)'
;MAMIPPATASEFLTRNGWDGAAILPLAGDASFRRYFRVRHDTHGDAVLMDAPPAHEDVRPFIAIAEHLDENGLRAPRILARDLEEGLLLLEDFGNDRVGPVLAQGKADERATYRAAIDALIELHKAPLPREIAPYSEEALTREIALFADWYAPATQLPPFDPDTYYGAWQRAWPGVLERTKASPVLTLRDYHADNLMILNEGGLG
;
A
#
# COMPACT_ATOMS: atom_id res chain seq x y z
N MET A 1 -15.74 11.80 13.67
CA MET A 1 -16.87 11.75 12.71
C MET A 1 -16.99 10.29 12.28
N ALA A 2 -18.17 9.68 12.37
CA ALA A 2 -18.32 8.27 11.96
C ALA A 2 -18.02 8.16 10.46
N MET A 3 -17.14 7.23 10.07
CA MET A 3 -16.82 6.99 8.66
C MET A 3 -18.01 6.25 8.04
N ILE A 4 -18.75 6.94 7.17
CA ILE A 4 -19.94 6.39 6.50
C ILE A 4 -19.47 5.77 5.17
N PRO A 5 -19.88 4.52 4.86
CA PRO A 5 -19.63 3.90 3.56
C PRO A 5 -20.18 4.74 2.39
N PRO A 6 -19.62 4.64 1.18
CA PRO A 6 -20.18 5.32 0.02
C PRO A 6 -21.59 4.81 -0.27
N ALA A 7 -22.45 5.69 -0.81
CA ALA A 7 -23.87 5.36 -1.05
C ALA A 7 -24.05 4.15 -1.99
N THR A 8 -23.08 3.92 -2.88
CA THR A 8 -23.06 2.83 -3.86
C THR A 8 -22.53 1.50 -3.29
N ALA A 9 -22.01 1.48 -2.05
CA ALA A 9 -21.42 0.27 -1.45
C ALA A 9 -22.41 -0.90 -1.38
N SER A 10 -23.63 -0.69 -0.86
CA SER A 10 -24.60 -1.77 -0.66
C SER A 10 -25.05 -2.38 -2.00
N GLU A 11 -25.24 -1.56 -3.02
CA GLU A 11 -25.57 -2.04 -4.36
C GLU A 11 -24.41 -2.84 -4.96
N PHE A 12 -23.20 -2.30 -4.88
CA PHE A 12 -21.99 -2.97 -5.33
C PHE A 12 -21.82 -4.35 -4.67
N LEU A 13 -21.98 -4.45 -3.36
CA LEU A 13 -21.91 -5.72 -2.63
C LEU A 13 -23.00 -6.69 -3.08
N THR A 14 -24.25 -6.23 -3.17
CA THR A 14 -25.39 -7.06 -3.60
C THR A 14 -25.16 -7.65 -5.00
N ARG A 15 -24.72 -6.84 -5.97
CA ARG A 15 -24.47 -7.30 -7.35
C ARG A 15 -23.33 -8.33 -7.44
N ASN A 16 -22.44 -8.37 -6.44
CA ASN A 16 -21.32 -9.30 -6.37
C ASN A 16 -21.55 -10.47 -5.40
N GLY A 17 -22.79 -10.69 -4.94
CA GLY A 17 -23.15 -11.82 -4.08
C GLY A 17 -22.89 -11.63 -2.59
N TRP A 18 -22.66 -10.40 -2.15
CA TRP A 18 -22.46 -10.02 -0.74
C TRP A 18 -23.70 -9.33 -0.16
N ASP A 19 -24.89 -9.79 -0.54
CA ASP A 19 -26.15 -9.22 -0.08
C ASP A 19 -26.34 -9.39 1.43
N GLY A 20 -26.87 -8.36 2.10
CA GLY A 20 -27.05 -8.39 3.56
C GLY A 20 -25.76 -8.32 4.38
N ALA A 21 -24.58 -8.15 3.75
CA ALA A 21 -23.33 -8.00 4.48
C ALA A 21 -23.32 -6.74 5.36
N ALA A 22 -22.73 -6.85 6.55
CA ALA A 22 -22.51 -5.71 7.43
C ALA A 22 -21.23 -4.97 7.05
N ILE A 23 -21.30 -3.64 6.92
CA ILE A 23 -20.15 -2.80 6.58
C ILE A 23 -19.70 -2.05 7.84
N LEU A 24 -18.46 -2.33 8.28
CA LEU A 24 -17.86 -1.79 9.49
C LEU A 24 -16.64 -0.93 9.13
N PRO A 25 -16.46 0.27 9.71
CA PRO A 25 -15.31 1.11 9.39
C PRO A 25 -14.00 0.44 9.84
N LEU A 26 -12.96 0.55 9.00
CA LEU A 26 -11.57 0.29 9.39
C LEU A 26 -10.83 1.61 9.61
N ALA A 27 -9.67 1.54 10.24
CA ALA A 27 -8.80 2.70 10.37
C ALA A 27 -8.43 3.21 8.97
N GLY A 28 -8.57 4.53 8.76
CA GLY A 28 -8.19 5.17 7.50
C GLY A 28 -6.67 5.21 7.31
N ASP A 29 -6.25 5.33 6.06
CA ASP A 29 -4.86 5.61 5.72
C ASP A 29 -4.64 7.14 5.57
N ALA A 30 -3.42 7.55 5.20
CA ALA A 30 -3.10 8.95 4.93
C ALA A 30 -3.50 9.41 3.50
N SER A 31 -4.35 8.65 2.82
CA SER A 31 -4.82 8.93 1.46
C SER A 31 -6.32 9.27 1.44
N PHE A 32 -6.86 9.48 0.24
CA PHE A 32 -8.31 9.63 0.05
C PHE A 32 -9.05 8.28 0.06
N ARG A 33 -8.31 7.16 0.07
CA ARG A 33 -8.89 5.82 0.16
C ARG A 33 -9.45 5.57 1.54
N ARG A 34 -10.60 4.90 1.57
CA ARG A 34 -11.27 4.48 2.79
C ARG A 34 -11.47 2.98 2.75
N TYR A 35 -11.27 2.33 3.89
CA TYR A 35 -11.43 0.88 4.00
C TYR A 35 -12.53 0.55 5.00
N PHE A 36 -13.32 -0.45 4.66
CA PHE A 36 -14.38 -0.97 5.50
C PHE A 36 -14.30 -2.49 5.51
N ARG A 37 -14.42 -3.09 6.69
CA ARG A 37 -14.59 -4.54 6.81
C ARG A 37 -16.03 -4.89 6.47
N VAL A 38 -16.20 -5.78 5.51
CA VAL A 38 -17.48 -6.36 5.09
C VAL A 38 -17.57 -7.73 5.73
N ARG A 39 -18.61 -7.96 6.53
CA ARG A 39 -18.86 -9.26 7.16
C ARG A 39 -20.08 -9.91 6.54
N HIS A 40 -19.93 -11.15 6.10
CA HIS A 40 -20.99 -11.91 5.48
C HIS A 40 -21.06 -13.33 6.05
N ASP A 41 -22.26 -13.78 6.40
CA ASP A 41 -22.45 -15.04 7.12
C ASP A 41 -21.95 -16.27 6.35
N THR A 42 -22.00 -16.25 5.02
CA THR A 42 -21.57 -17.37 4.17
C THR A 42 -20.21 -17.19 3.52
N HIS A 43 -19.81 -15.94 3.24
CA HIS A 43 -18.57 -15.64 2.51
C HIS A 43 -17.39 -15.34 3.45
N GLY A 44 -17.67 -15.09 4.73
CA GLY A 44 -16.69 -14.65 5.70
C GLY A 44 -16.47 -13.14 5.63
N ASP A 45 -15.24 -12.72 5.94
CA ASP A 45 -14.87 -11.31 5.99
C ASP A 45 -14.11 -10.91 4.71
N ALA A 46 -14.39 -9.69 4.24
CA ALA A 46 -13.71 -9.03 3.13
C ALA A 46 -13.43 -7.56 3.49
N VAL A 47 -12.62 -6.88 2.69
CA VAL A 47 -12.37 -5.44 2.82
C VAL A 47 -12.91 -4.71 1.60
N LEU A 48 -13.89 -3.83 1.81
CA LEU A 48 -14.32 -2.85 0.82
C LEU A 48 -13.35 -1.67 0.86
N MET A 49 -12.65 -1.45 -0.24
CA MET A 49 -11.91 -0.23 -0.51
C MET A 49 -12.79 0.72 -1.33
N ASP A 50 -12.84 1.97 -0.88
CA ASP A 50 -13.48 3.08 -1.56
C ASP A 50 -12.43 4.14 -1.89
N ALA A 51 -12.23 4.37 -3.17
CA ALA A 51 -11.25 5.28 -3.71
C ALA A 51 -11.95 6.18 -4.75
N PRO A 52 -12.55 7.30 -4.31
CA PRO A 52 -13.36 8.13 -5.18
C PRO A 52 -12.57 8.58 -6.43
N PRO A 53 -13.03 8.28 -7.66
CA PRO A 53 -12.25 8.51 -8.89
C PRO A 53 -11.84 9.95 -9.16
N ALA A 54 -12.54 10.92 -8.57
CA ALA A 54 -12.17 12.34 -8.62
C ALA A 54 -10.88 12.66 -7.83
N HIS A 55 -10.45 11.76 -6.96
CA HIS A 55 -9.31 11.94 -6.06
C HIS A 55 -8.23 10.86 -6.21
N GLU A 56 -8.61 9.62 -6.50
CA GLU A 56 -7.70 8.48 -6.55
C GLU A 56 -8.07 7.51 -7.69
N ASP A 57 -7.09 7.08 -8.50
CA ASP A 57 -7.29 6.02 -9.50
C ASP A 57 -7.01 4.65 -8.87
N VAL A 58 -7.95 3.71 -8.98
CA VAL A 58 -7.79 2.34 -8.48
C VAL A 58 -6.95 1.44 -9.38
N ARG A 59 -6.76 1.79 -10.66
CA ARG A 59 -6.06 0.91 -11.62
C ARG A 59 -4.62 0.59 -11.24
N PRO A 60 -3.79 1.53 -10.73
CA PRO A 60 -2.46 1.21 -10.24
C PRO A 60 -2.45 0.23 -9.06
N PHE A 61 -3.45 0.33 -8.16
CA PHE A 61 -3.62 -0.62 -7.06
C PHE A 61 -3.91 -2.02 -7.59
N ILE A 62 -4.86 -2.13 -8.52
CA ILE A 62 -5.21 -3.40 -9.16
C ILE A 62 -3.99 -4.02 -9.85
N ALA A 63 -3.26 -3.22 -10.64
CA ALA A 63 -2.10 -3.69 -11.37
C ALA A 63 -1.00 -4.24 -10.45
N ILE A 64 -0.70 -3.57 -9.33
CA ILE A 64 0.25 -4.11 -8.34
C ILE A 64 -0.30 -5.37 -7.66
N ALA A 65 -1.55 -5.35 -7.19
CA ALA A 65 -2.10 -6.48 -6.45
C ALA A 65 -2.13 -7.76 -7.29
N GLU A 66 -2.61 -7.66 -8.54
CA GLU A 66 -2.62 -8.78 -9.50
C GLU A 66 -1.18 -9.21 -9.85
N HIS A 67 -0.27 -8.26 -10.10
CA HIS A 67 1.12 -8.58 -10.39
C HIS A 67 1.82 -9.34 -9.25
N LEU A 68 1.58 -8.95 -8.00
CA LEU A 68 2.14 -9.64 -6.84
C LEU A 68 1.59 -11.06 -6.71
N ASP A 69 0.26 -11.22 -6.80
CA ASP A 69 -0.42 -12.53 -6.70
C ASP A 69 0.04 -13.50 -7.80
N GLU A 70 0.11 -13.03 -9.06
CA GLU A 70 0.57 -13.81 -10.21
C GLU A 70 2.02 -14.29 -10.09
N ASN A 71 2.85 -13.56 -9.33
CA ASN A 71 4.25 -13.91 -9.06
C ASN A 71 4.45 -14.64 -7.72
N GLY A 72 3.36 -15.17 -7.13
CA GLY A 72 3.41 -16.00 -5.93
C GLY A 72 3.66 -15.23 -4.63
N LEU A 73 3.53 -13.90 -4.66
CA LEU A 73 3.54 -13.04 -3.47
C LEU A 73 2.12 -12.83 -2.97
N ARG A 74 1.95 -12.59 -1.67
CA ARG A 74 0.63 -12.44 -1.06
C ARG A 74 0.21 -10.98 -0.99
N ALA A 75 -0.45 -10.50 -2.04
CA ALA A 75 -1.31 -9.32 -1.95
C ALA A 75 -2.76 -9.74 -1.69
N PRO A 76 -3.62 -8.87 -1.13
CA PRO A 76 -5.05 -9.16 -1.02
C PRO A 76 -5.66 -9.41 -2.40
N ARG A 77 -6.27 -10.59 -2.58
CA ARG A 77 -6.97 -10.91 -3.84
C ARG A 77 -8.14 -9.96 -4.06
N ILE A 78 -8.35 -9.54 -5.31
CA ILE A 78 -9.48 -8.70 -5.70
C ILE A 78 -10.66 -9.61 -6.00
N LEU A 79 -11.69 -9.54 -5.15
CA LEU A 79 -12.90 -10.35 -5.23
C LEU A 79 -13.94 -9.73 -6.17
N ALA A 80 -14.00 -8.40 -6.22
CA ALA A 80 -14.86 -7.64 -7.13
C ALA A 80 -14.31 -6.22 -7.36
N ARG A 81 -14.71 -5.59 -8.48
CA ARG A 81 -14.29 -4.23 -8.83
C ARG A 81 -15.40 -3.45 -9.53
N ASP A 82 -15.49 -2.16 -9.23
CA ASP A 82 -16.29 -1.16 -9.93
C ASP A 82 -15.41 0.08 -10.16
N LEU A 83 -14.87 0.21 -11.38
CA LEU A 83 -13.90 1.26 -11.71
C LEU A 83 -14.56 2.63 -11.88
N GLU A 84 -15.87 2.67 -12.16
CA GLU A 84 -16.61 3.92 -12.36
C GLU A 84 -16.91 4.59 -11.03
N GLU A 85 -17.21 3.78 -10.01
CA GLU A 85 -17.44 4.25 -8.63
C GLU A 85 -16.15 4.23 -7.77
N GLY A 86 -15.07 3.61 -8.26
CA GLY A 86 -13.81 3.50 -7.51
C GLY A 86 -13.86 2.53 -6.34
N LEU A 87 -14.65 1.45 -6.45
CA LEU A 87 -14.85 0.45 -5.41
C LEU A 87 -14.12 -0.84 -5.73
N LEU A 88 -13.41 -1.39 -4.74
CA LEU A 88 -12.85 -2.74 -4.79
C LEU A 88 -13.32 -3.54 -3.58
N LEU A 89 -13.64 -4.81 -3.79
CA LEU A 89 -13.81 -5.78 -2.72
C LEU A 89 -12.57 -6.67 -2.68
N LEU A 90 -11.90 -6.71 -1.54
CA LEU A 90 -10.60 -7.34 -1.36
C LEU A 90 -10.71 -8.48 -0.34
N GLU A 91 -9.85 -9.48 -0.47
CA GLU A 91 -9.60 -10.49 0.57
C GLU A 91 -9.19 -9.81 1.88
N ASP A 92 -9.68 -10.34 3.01
CA ASP A 92 -9.32 -9.85 4.33
C ASP A 92 -8.21 -10.70 4.96
N PHE A 93 -7.05 -10.08 5.21
CA PHE A 93 -5.91 -10.72 5.88
C PHE A 93 -6.03 -10.77 7.41
N GLY A 94 -7.14 -10.29 7.97
CA GLY A 94 -7.40 -10.27 9.40
C GLY A 94 -6.83 -9.02 10.07
N ASN A 95 -6.29 -9.17 11.27
CA ASN A 95 -5.89 -8.04 12.13
C ASN A 95 -4.45 -8.12 12.65
N ASP A 96 -3.73 -9.19 12.31
CA ASP A 96 -2.43 -9.52 12.90
C ASP A 96 -1.30 -8.84 12.13
N ARG A 97 -1.25 -7.50 12.22
CA ARG A 97 -0.13 -6.70 11.71
C ARG A 97 1.18 -7.12 12.41
N VAL A 98 2.26 -7.27 11.64
CA VAL A 98 3.55 -7.75 12.15
C VAL A 98 4.04 -6.90 13.32
N GLY A 99 4.01 -5.57 13.21
CA GLY A 99 4.48 -4.66 14.27
C GLY A 99 3.84 -4.94 15.64
N PRO A 100 2.50 -4.85 15.78
CA PRO A 100 1.80 -5.18 17.02
C PRO A 100 2.02 -6.62 17.51
N VAL A 101 2.08 -7.61 16.62
CA VAL A 101 2.29 -9.01 17.01
C VAL A 101 3.68 -9.23 17.61
N LEU A 102 4.70 -8.64 17.00
CA LEU A 102 6.08 -8.69 17.51
C LEU A 102 6.22 -7.95 18.85
N ALA A 103 5.62 -6.76 18.99
CA ALA A 103 5.64 -6.01 20.24
C ALA A 103 5.00 -6.78 21.41
N GLN A 104 4.07 -7.68 21.13
CA GLN A 104 3.42 -8.56 22.12
C GLN A 104 4.18 -9.87 22.36
N GLY A 105 5.29 -10.13 21.65
CA GLY A 105 6.06 -11.37 21.76
C GLY A 105 5.31 -12.60 21.22
N LYS A 106 4.34 -12.41 20.32
CA LYS A 106 3.48 -13.47 19.78
C LYS A 106 4.05 -14.15 18.52
N ALA A 107 5.12 -13.62 17.96
CA ALA A 107 5.85 -14.21 16.85
C ALA A 107 7.36 -14.02 17.03
N ASP A 108 8.15 -14.89 16.41
CA ASP A 108 9.61 -14.76 16.39
C ASP A 108 10.03 -13.66 15.42
N GLU A 109 10.67 -12.60 15.93
CA GLU A 109 11.07 -11.44 15.14
C GLU A 109 12.02 -11.81 14.01
N ARG A 110 13.02 -12.64 14.30
CA ARG A 110 14.05 -12.99 13.32
C ARG A 110 13.47 -13.82 12.17
N ALA A 111 12.61 -14.79 12.47
CA ALA A 111 11.91 -15.60 11.49
C ALA A 111 10.95 -14.74 10.65
N THR A 112 10.22 -13.82 11.29
CA THR A 112 9.29 -12.91 10.61
C THR A 112 10.01 -12.01 9.62
N TYR A 113 11.07 -11.31 10.05
CA TYR A 113 11.85 -10.47 9.13
C TYR A 113 12.58 -11.28 8.06
N ARG A 114 13.00 -12.52 8.34
CA ARG A 114 13.52 -13.41 7.31
C ARG A 114 12.48 -13.68 6.22
N ALA A 115 11.25 -14.04 6.60
CA ALA A 115 10.18 -14.28 5.63
C ALA A 115 9.85 -13.02 4.81
N ALA A 116 9.86 -11.84 5.43
CA ALA A 116 9.65 -10.57 4.73
C ALA A 116 10.78 -10.27 3.72
N ILE A 117 12.03 -10.55 4.09
CA ILE A 117 13.18 -10.41 3.19
C ILE A 117 13.12 -11.44 2.05
N ASP A 118 12.75 -12.68 2.35
CA ASP A 118 12.59 -13.73 1.34
C ASP A 118 11.52 -13.33 0.31
N ALA A 119 10.42 -12.69 0.74
CA ALA A 119 9.41 -12.12 -0.17
C ALA A 119 9.98 -11.01 -1.06
N LEU A 120 10.82 -10.12 -0.54
CA LEU A 120 11.52 -9.10 -1.35
C LEU A 120 12.50 -9.72 -2.37
N ILE A 121 13.16 -10.82 -2.00
CA ILE A 121 14.05 -11.55 -2.91
C ILE A 121 13.24 -12.10 -4.09
N GLU A 122 12.08 -12.71 -3.83
CA GLU A 122 11.22 -13.21 -4.91
C GLU A 122 10.61 -12.07 -5.74
N LEU A 123 10.19 -10.97 -5.10
CA LEU A 123 9.74 -9.74 -5.79
C LEU A 123 10.78 -9.22 -6.79
N HIS A 124 12.05 -9.18 -6.39
CA HIS A 124 13.12 -8.67 -7.26
C HIS A 124 13.53 -9.64 -8.37
N LYS A 125 13.10 -10.91 -8.32
CA LYS A 125 13.27 -11.89 -9.41
C LYS A 125 12.11 -11.87 -10.40
N ALA A 126 10.94 -11.38 -9.98
CA ALA A 126 9.77 -11.26 -10.83
C ALA A 126 10.01 -10.29 -12.00
N PRO A 127 9.35 -10.49 -13.16
CA PRO A 127 9.38 -9.51 -14.23
C PRO A 127 8.82 -8.17 -13.75
N LEU A 128 9.30 -7.05 -14.29
CA LEU A 128 8.73 -5.75 -13.94
C LEU A 128 7.31 -5.60 -14.54
N PRO A 129 6.33 -5.03 -13.80
CA PRO A 129 5.02 -4.73 -14.34
C PRO A 129 5.14 -3.66 -15.44
N ARG A 130 4.34 -3.78 -16.50
CA ARG A 130 4.41 -2.87 -17.67
C ARG A 130 3.49 -1.66 -17.51
N GLU A 131 2.48 -1.81 -16.66
CA GLU A 131 1.38 -0.89 -16.44
C GLU A 131 1.77 0.26 -15.50
N ILE A 132 2.97 0.23 -14.93
CA ILE A 132 3.42 1.17 -13.90
C ILE A 132 4.60 1.99 -14.38
N ALA A 133 4.50 3.29 -14.16
CA ALA A 133 5.55 4.23 -14.50
C ALA A 133 6.83 3.91 -13.71
N PRO A 134 8.01 4.03 -14.34
CA PRO A 134 9.28 3.90 -13.63
C PRO A 134 9.36 4.91 -12.49
N TYR A 135 10.05 4.52 -11.41
CA TYR A 135 10.37 5.45 -10.33
C TYR A 135 11.48 6.40 -10.77
N SER A 136 11.09 7.44 -11.50
CA SER A 136 12.01 8.31 -12.23
C SER A 136 12.82 9.22 -11.31
N GLU A 137 13.86 9.83 -11.86
CA GLU A 137 14.64 10.86 -11.18
C GLU A 137 13.78 12.03 -10.72
N GLU A 138 12.82 12.45 -11.55
CA GLU A 138 11.86 13.49 -11.20
C GLU A 138 10.95 13.05 -10.04
N ALA A 139 10.51 11.79 -10.02
CA ALA A 139 9.69 11.26 -8.94
C ALA A 139 10.47 11.24 -7.61
N LEU A 140 11.68 10.70 -7.60
CA LEU A 140 12.52 10.68 -6.40
C LEU A 140 12.89 12.10 -5.91
N THR A 141 13.11 13.03 -6.84
CA THR A 141 13.37 14.44 -6.49
C THR A 141 12.18 15.07 -5.79
N ARG A 142 10.94 14.78 -6.23
CA ARG A 142 9.72 15.25 -5.55
C ARG A 142 9.60 14.72 -4.13
N GLU A 143 9.98 13.47 -3.88
CA GLU A 143 9.93 12.90 -2.51
C GLU A 143 10.88 13.60 -1.55
N ILE A 144 12.09 13.90 -2.03
CA ILE A 144 13.10 14.63 -1.24
C ILE A 144 12.64 16.08 -0.98
N ALA A 145 11.95 16.69 -1.95
CA ALA A 145 11.44 18.05 -1.82
C ALA A 145 10.43 18.19 -0.67
N LEU A 146 9.71 17.12 -0.28
CA LEU A 146 8.73 17.16 0.81
C LEU A 146 9.32 17.71 2.12
N PHE A 147 10.58 17.39 2.43
CA PHE A 147 11.22 17.93 3.62
C PHE A 147 11.39 19.46 3.56
N ALA A 148 11.87 19.97 2.43
CA ALA A 148 12.15 21.39 2.24
C ALA A 148 10.87 22.22 2.05
N ASP A 149 9.91 21.68 1.32
CA ASP A 149 8.69 22.39 0.93
C ASP A 149 7.59 22.33 1.99
N TRP A 150 7.55 21.25 2.80
CA TRP A 150 6.49 21.04 3.79
C TRP A 150 7.00 21.00 5.22
N TYR A 151 7.98 20.15 5.53
CA TYR A 151 8.40 19.94 6.91
C TYR A 151 9.10 21.17 7.50
N ALA A 152 10.16 21.66 6.85
CA ALA A 152 10.96 22.76 7.39
C ALA A 152 10.15 24.06 7.60
N PRO A 153 9.22 24.46 6.68
CA PRO A 153 8.31 25.57 6.91
C PRO A 153 7.34 25.31 8.06
N ALA A 154 6.75 24.11 8.14
CA ALA A 154 5.76 23.77 9.17
C ALA A 154 6.37 23.76 10.58
N THR A 155 7.62 23.33 10.73
CA THR A 155 8.33 23.32 12.02
C THR A 155 9.06 24.62 12.32
N GLN A 156 9.08 25.57 11.37
CA GLN A 156 9.89 26.79 11.44
C GLN A 156 11.32 26.46 11.88
N LEU A 157 12.08 25.70 11.07
CA LEU A 157 13.38 25.17 11.46
C LEU A 157 14.52 26.19 11.18
N PRO A 158 15.11 26.88 12.18
CA PRO A 158 16.24 27.77 11.95
C PRO A 158 17.62 27.12 12.25
N PRO A 159 18.67 27.44 11.46
CA PRO A 159 18.64 28.04 10.12
C PRO A 159 18.46 26.95 9.04
N PHE A 160 17.38 27.03 8.26
CA PHE A 160 17.17 26.20 7.07
C PHE A 160 17.20 27.06 5.80
N ASP A 161 18.04 26.68 4.85
CA ASP A 161 18.12 27.29 3.52
C ASP A 161 17.76 26.22 2.46
N PRO A 162 16.59 26.35 1.78
CA PRO A 162 16.18 25.42 0.74
C PRO A 162 17.20 25.27 -0.39
N ASP A 163 17.87 26.36 -0.79
CA ASP A 163 18.83 26.33 -1.91
C ASP A 163 20.06 25.49 -1.55
N THR A 164 20.57 25.63 -0.32
CA THR A 164 21.65 24.78 0.20
C THR A 164 21.21 23.31 0.26
N TYR A 165 19.98 23.02 0.70
CA TYR A 165 19.44 21.67 0.76
C TYR A 165 19.34 21.04 -0.63
N TYR A 166 18.69 21.72 -1.58
CA TYR A 166 18.56 21.24 -2.96
C TYR A 166 19.91 21.10 -3.65
N GLY A 167 20.82 22.05 -3.44
CA GLY A 167 22.17 21.99 -3.99
C GLY A 167 22.97 20.79 -3.47
N ALA A 168 22.77 20.37 -2.20
CA ALA A 168 23.41 19.16 -1.67
C ALA A 168 22.90 17.89 -2.38
N TRP A 169 21.59 17.79 -2.59
CA TRP A 169 21.00 16.66 -3.31
C TRP A 169 21.44 16.62 -4.77
N GLN A 170 21.44 17.75 -5.49
CA GLN A 170 21.91 17.83 -6.88
C GLN A 170 23.34 17.30 -7.05
N ARG A 171 24.22 17.49 -6.06
CA ARG A 171 25.59 16.95 -6.08
C ARG A 171 25.66 15.46 -5.78
N ALA A 172 24.79 14.95 -4.92
CA ALA A 172 24.78 13.54 -4.51
C ALA A 172 24.06 12.63 -5.53
N TRP A 173 23.04 13.15 -6.19
CA TRP A 173 22.09 12.38 -7.01
C TRP A 173 22.72 11.59 -8.16
N PRO A 174 23.63 12.17 -8.97
CA PRO A 174 24.16 11.46 -10.14
C PRO A 174 24.80 10.12 -9.79
N GLY A 175 25.62 10.08 -8.74
CA GLY A 175 26.29 8.85 -8.32
C GLY A 175 25.36 7.80 -7.72
N VAL A 176 24.25 8.21 -7.11
CA VAL A 176 23.23 7.28 -6.57
C VAL A 176 22.39 6.72 -7.71
N LEU A 177 21.89 7.60 -8.58
CA LEU A 177 20.98 7.23 -9.66
C LEU A 177 21.61 6.37 -10.73
N GLU A 178 22.89 6.56 -11.04
CA GLU A 178 23.59 5.70 -11.99
C GLU A 178 23.53 4.24 -11.56
N ARG A 179 23.70 3.98 -10.25
CA ARG A 179 23.62 2.62 -9.69
C ARG A 179 22.20 2.05 -9.70
N THR A 180 21.19 2.86 -9.41
CA THR A 180 19.79 2.38 -9.39
C THR A 180 19.27 2.09 -10.80
N LYS A 181 19.70 2.86 -11.80
CA LYS A 181 19.34 2.65 -13.22
C LYS A 181 19.95 1.37 -13.80
N ALA A 182 21.08 0.89 -13.27
CA ALA A 182 21.79 -0.28 -13.79
C ALA A 182 21.07 -1.62 -13.56
N SER A 183 20.24 -1.73 -12.52
CA SER A 183 19.50 -2.95 -12.19
C SER A 183 18.14 -2.60 -11.55
N PRO A 184 17.15 -2.19 -12.35
CA PRO A 184 15.85 -1.79 -11.84
C PRO A 184 15.10 -3.00 -11.24
N VAL A 185 14.41 -2.75 -10.13
CA VAL A 185 13.54 -3.71 -9.45
C VAL A 185 12.20 -3.05 -9.11
N LEU A 186 11.15 -3.86 -8.94
CA LEU A 186 9.87 -3.35 -8.43
C LEU A 186 10.05 -2.94 -6.96
N THR A 187 9.64 -1.72 -6.61
CA THR A 187 9.74 -1.17 -5.25
C THR A 187 8.34 -0.86 -4.71
N LEU A 188 7.97 -1.47 -3.58
CA LEU A 188 6.65 -1.28 -2.94
C LEU A 188 6.55 0.03 -2.12
N ARG A 189 7.66 0.77 -1.99
CA ARG A 189 7.84 2.04 -1.26
C ARG A 189 7.64 1.93 0.26
N ASP A 190 6.47 1.50 0.71
CA ASP A 190 6.08 1.42 2.12
C ASP A 190 6.08 -0.02 2.66
N TYR A 191 7.18 -0.75 2.41
CA TYR A 191 7.35 -2.13 2.89
C TYR A 191 7.94 -2.15 4.31
N HIS A 192 7.07 -2.14 5.31
CA HIS A 192 7.45 -2.16 6.74
C HIS A 192 6.46 -2.97 7.58
N ALA A 193 6.83 -3.29 8.82
CA ALA A 193 6.09 -4.19 9.72
C ALA A 193 4.62 -3.81 9.99
N ASP A 194 4.23 -2.55 9.82
CA ASP A 194 2.84 -2.13 10.02
C ASP A 194 1.97 -2.28 8.76
N ASN A 195 2.60 -2.47 7.60
CA ASN A 195 1.94 -2.79 6.33
C ASN A 195 2.07 -4.27 5.95
N LEU A 196 2.59 -5.10 6.86
CA LEU A 196 2.67 -6.56 6.69
C LEU A 196 1.74 -7.24 7.68
N MET A 197 1.07 -8.28 7.22
CA MET A 197 0.11 -9.09 7.96
C MET A 197 0.67 -10.50 8.16
N ILE A 198 0.47 -11.05 9.36
CA ILE A 198 0.63 -12.48 9.60
C ILE A 198 -0.69 -13.14 9.23
N LEU A 199 -0.62 -14.08 8.28
CA LEU A 199 -1.82 -14.73 7.75
C LEU A 199 -2.21 -15.91 8.64
N ASN A 200 -3.52 -16.17 8.77
CA ASN A 200 -4.07 -17.24 9.60
C ASN A 200 -3.55 -18.65 9.21
N GLU A 201 -3.22 -18.83 7.93
CA GLU A 201 -2.70 -20.08 7.35
C GLU A 201 -1.18 -20.22 7.54
N GLY A 202 -0.54 -19.23 8.17
CA GLY A 202 0.90 -19.05 8.23
C GLY A 202 1.43 -18.21 7.07
N GLY A 203 2.62 -17.65 7.25
CA GLY A 203 3.27 -16.77 6.26
C GLY A 203 2.90 -15.30 6.43
N LEU A 204 3.35 -14.50 5.45
CA LEU A 204 3.18 -13.05 5.41
C LEU A 204 2.43 -12.63 4.14
N GLY A 205 1.65 -11.57 4.27
CA GLY A 205 1.02 -10.82 3.18
C GLY A 205 1.02 -9.33 3.47
#